data_AF-A0AAN9FIC4-F1
#
_entry.id   AF-A0AAN9FIC4-F1
#
_cell.length_a   1.000
_cell.length_b   1.000
_cell.length_c   1.000
_cell.angle_alpha   90.00
_cell.angle_beta   90.00
_cell.angle_gamma   90.00
#
_symmetry.space_group_name_H-M   'P 1'
#
loop_
_entity.id
_entity.type
_entity.pdbx_description
1 polymer ?
#
loop_
_entity_poly.entity_id
_entity_poly.type
_entity_poly.pdbx_seq_one_letter_code
_entity_poly.pdbx_strand_id
1 'polypeptide(L)'
;MPTPLVIPREAREFGLGEAKYYVILVVSAIFWQLYLLGAIGTIFCSSSLFSGIMVSVLLPVTEVLAVIFYKESFQVEKGISLVLFLWGFVSYFYGEFKEAKKMMRTNRVSETELAEDNSIHAP
;
A
#
# COMPACT_ATOMS: atom_id res chain seq x y z
N MET A 1 29.96 33.17 0.39
CA MET A 1 29.58 32.82 -1.00
C MET A 1 28.28 32.04 -0.94
N PRO A 2 27.19 32.45 -1.63
CA PRO A 2 25.97 31.68 -1.65
C PRO A 2 26.15 30.46 -2.56
N THR A 3 25.86 29.27 -2.06
CA THR A 3 25.83 28.06 -2.88
C THR A 3 24.72 28.22 -3.92
N PRO A 4 25.00 28.02 -5.23
CA PRO A 4 23.94 28.03 -6.22
C PRO A 4 22.97 26.89 -5.91
N LEU A 5 21.67 27.16 -6.10
CA LEU A 5 20.59 26.18 -5.92
C LEU A 5 20.94 24.90 -6.69
N VAL A 6 20.92 23.75 -6.01
CA VAL A 6 21.30 22.44 -6.57
C VAL A 6 20.39 22.01 -7.71
N ILE A 7 19.10 22.32 -7.61
CA ILE A 7 18.06 21.88 -8.55
C ILE A 7 18.27 22.40 -9.99
N PRO A 8 18.51 23.70 -10.25
CA PRO A 8 18.78 24.19 -11.61
C PRO A 8 20.11 23.69 -12.18
N ARG A 9 21.10 23.36 -11.35
CA ARG A 9 22.34 22.73 -11.81
C ARG A 9 22.08 21.31 -12.31
N GLU A 10 21.38 20.51 -11.51
CA GLU A 10 20.98 19.13 -11.84
C GLU A 10 20.09 19.07 -13.08
N ALA A 11 19.14 20.01 -13.22
CA ALA A 11 18.26 20.09 -14.37
C ALA A 11 19.02 20.37 -15.69
N ARG A 12 20.11 21.14 -15.62
CA ARG A 12 20.95 21.47 -16.78
C ARG A 12 21.89 20.33 -17.18
N GLU A 13 22.27 19.50 -16.21
CA GLU A 13 23.06 18.28 -16.42
C GLU A 13 22.17 17.06 -16.78
N PHE A 14 20.84 17.21 -16.70
CA PHE A 14 19.90 16.16 -17.03
C PHE A 14 19.89 15.90 -18.55
N GLY A 15 20.52 14.81 -18.98
CA GLY A 15 20.77 14.48 -20.40
C GLY A 15 19.52 14.33 -21.29
N LEU A 16 18.32 14.32 -20.70
CA LEU A 16 17.04 14.29 -21.41
C LEU A 16 16.43 15.69 -21.64
N GLY A 17 17.00 16.74 -21.05
CA GLY A 17 16.56 18.13 -21.18
C GLY A 17 15.94 18.72 -19.91
N GLU A 18 16.26 19.99 -19.65
CA GLU A 18 15.88 20.74 -18.44
C GLU A 18 14.35 20.78 -18.21
N ALA A 19 13.57 21.03 -19.27
CA ALA A 19 12.12 21.06 -19.18
C ALA A 19 11.52 19.71 -18.75
N LYS A 20 12.08 18.59 -19.23
CA LYS A 20 11.59 17.25 -18.88
C LYS A 20 11.92 16.90 -17.44
N TYR A 21 13.07 17.34 -16.93
CA TYR A 21 13.42 17.19 -15.52
C TYR A 21 12.35 17.83 -14.63
N TYR A 22 12.00 19.10 -14.88
CA TYR A 22 10.98 19.80 -14.11
C TYR A 22 9.60 19.17 -14.24
N VAL A 23 9.21 18.73 -15.44
CA VAL A 23 7.92 18.03 -15.65
C VAL A 23 7.84 16.75 -14.83
N ILE A 24 8.88 15.90 -14.85
CA ILE A 24 8.91 14.66 -14.06
C ILE A 24 8.84 14.97 -12.56
N LEU A 25 9.57 16.00 -12.12
CA LEU A 25 9.64 16.39 -10.71
C LEU A 25 8.28 16.88 -10.20
N VAL A 26 7.58 17.72 -10.99
CA VAL A 26 6.24 18.23 -10.66
C VAL A 26 5.20 17.11 -10.72
N VAL A 27 5.22 16.27 -11.76
CA VAL A 27 4.29 15.14 -11.88
C VAL A 27 4.48 14.16 -10.73
N SER A 28 5.73 13.83 -10.37
CA SER A 28 6.06 12.98 -9.22
C SER A 28 5.54 13.58 -7.90
N ALA A 29 5.74 14.88 -7.69
CA ALA A 29 5.22 15.56 -6.51
C ALA A 29 3.69 15.49 -6.40
N ILE A 30 2.97 15.68 -7.51
CA ILE A 30 1.50 15.56 -7.57
C ILE A 30 1.06 14.13 -7.23
N PHE A 31 1.69 13.11 -7.84
CA PHE A 31 1.39 11.70 -7.53
C PHE A 31 1.64 11.39 -6.05
N TRP A 32 2.73 11.91 -5.48
CA TRP A 32 3.06 11.73 -4.07
C TRP A 32 2.01 12.37 -3.15
N GLN A 33 1.55 13.57 -3.51
CA GLN A 33 0.51 14.28 -2.76
C GLN A 33 -0.84 13.57 -2.84
N LEU A 34 -1.24 13.08 -4.03
CA LEU A 34 -2.45 12.28 -4.20
C LEU A 34 -2.39 10.95 -3.44
N TYR A 35 -1.22 10.31 -3.38
CA TYR A 35 -1.02 9.09 -2.62
C TYR A 35 -1.22 9.32 -1.11
N LEU A 36 -0.61 10.37 -0.56
CA LEU A 36 -0.80 10.73 0.86
C LEU A 36 -2.25 11.10 1.15
N LEU A 37 -2.90 11.86 0.26
CA LEU A 37 -4.30 12.21 0.40
C LEU A 37 -5.22 10.99 0.30
N GLY A 38 -4.93 10.05 -0.60
CA GLY A 38 -5.64 8.78 -0.74
C GLY A 38 -5.49 7.88 0.47
N ALA A 39 -4.28 7.80 1.05
CA ALA A 39 -4.03 7.06 2.29
C ALA A 39 -4.85 7.66 3.45
N ILE A 40 -4.77 8.98 3.67
CA ILE A 40 -5.51 9.67 4.73
C ILE A 40 -7.03 9.56 4.52
N GLY A 41 -7.51 9.72 3.28
CA GLY A 41 -8.93 9.58 2.93
C GLY A 41 -9.46 8.17 3.17
N THR A 42 -8.64 7.15 2.89
CA THR A 42 -9.01 5.74 3.15
C THR A 42 -9.11 5.45 4.66
N ILE A 43 -8.19 6.01 5.46
CA ILE A 43 -8.23 5.89 6.92
C ILE A 43 -9.49 6.55 7.49
N PHE A 44 -9.84 7.74 6.99
CA PHE A 44 -10.94 8.53 7.55
C PHE A 44 -12.33 8.02 7.12
N CYS A 45 -12.46 7.46 5.91
CA CYS A 45 -13.76 7.09 5.35
C CYS A 45 -14.22 5.66 5.69
N SER A 46 -13.32 4.71 5.92
CA SER A 46 -13.66 3.28 5.82
C SER A 46 -13.16 2.39 6.96
N SER A 47 -12.82 2.97 8.12
CA SER A 47 -12.20 2.27 9.27
C SER A 47 -10.72 1.90 9.03
N SER A 48 -9.90 1.93 10.07
CA SER A 48 -8.45 1.67 10.00
C SER A 48 -8.07 0.34 9.33
N LEU A 49 -8.94 -0.67 9.42
CA LEU A 49 -8.75 -1.98 8.78
C LEU A 49 -8.76 -1.91 7.25
N PHE A 50 -9.70 -1.18 6.65
CA PHE A 50 -9.79 -1.09 5.19
C PHE A 50 -8.58 -0.33 4.60
N SER A 51 -8.08 0.69 5.32
CA SER A 51 -6.83 1.35 4.94
C SER A 51 -5.62 0.43 5.04
N GLY A 52 -5.53 -0.40 6.09
CA GLY A 52 -4.46 -1.41 6.21
C GLY A 52 -4.48 -2.40 5.05
N ILE A 53 -5.67 -2.88 4.67
CA ILE A 53 -5.85 -3.80 3.54
C ILE A 53 -5.41 -3.13 2.23
N MET A 54 -5.82 -1.88 1.99
CA MET A 54 -5.49 -1.19 0.74
C MET A 54 -3.99 -0.91 0.61
N VAL A 55 -3.32 -0.50 1.70
CA VAL A 55 -1.86 -0.34 1.76
C VAL A 55 -1.15 -1.68 1.56
N SER A 56 -1.67 -2.75 2.17
CA SER A 56 -1.12 -4.09 2.05
C SER A 56 -1.29 -4.71 0.67
N VAL A 57 -2.30 -4.30 -0.11
CA VAL A 57 -2.46 -4.70 -1.52
C VAL A 57 -1.64 -3.78 -2.43
N LEU A 58 -1.52 -2.49 -2.11
CA LEU A 58 -0.71 -1.56 -2.90
C LEU A 58 0.77 -1.95 -2.89
N LEU A 59 1.33 -2.31 -1.74
CA LEU A 59 2.73 -2.72 -1.59
C LEU A 59 3.17 -3.81 -2.59
N PRO A 60 2.56 -5.01 -2.63
CA PRO A 60 2.95 -6.05 -3.59
C PRO A 60 2.65 -5.64 -5.03
N VAL A 61 1.63 -4.81 -5.28
CA VAL A 61 1.34 -4.29 -6.62
C VAL A 61 2.48 -3.39 -7.11
N THR A 62 2.98 -2.48 -6.27
CA THR A 62 4.17 -1.66 -6.60
C THR A 62 5.43 -2.49 -6.81
N GLU A 63 5.66 -3.53 -6.01
CA GLU A 63 6.79 -4.46 -6.20
C GLU A 63 6.71 -5.18 -7.55
N VAL A 64 5.53 -5.70 -7.91
CA VAL A 64 5.30 -6.33 -9.22
C VAL A 64 5.51 -5.34 -10.36
N LEU A 65 4.99 -4.12 -10.22
CA LEU A 65 5.13 -3.08 -11.25
C LEU A 65 6.59 -2.66 -11.43
N ALA A 66 7.34 -2.55 -10.34
CA ALA A 66 8.79 -2.29 -10.37
C ALA A 66 9.51 -3.40 -11.14
N VAL A 67 9.21 -4.67 -10.86
CA VAL A 67 9.85 -5.81 -11.56
C VAL A 67 9.50 -5.86 -13.05
N ILE A 68 8.29 -5.47 -13.45
CA ILE A 68 7.88 -5.42 -14.86
C ILE A 68 8.59 -4.26 -15.58
N PHE A 69 8.68 -3.08 -14.96
CA PHE A 69 9.26 -1.87 -15.58
C PHE A 69 10.79 -1.90 -15.63
N TYR A 70 11.44 -2.40 -14.58
CA TYR A 70 12.90 -2.40 -14.44
C TYR A 70 13.57 -3.55 -15.22
N LYS A 71 13.01 -3.96 -16.36
CA LYS A 71 13.42 -5.06 -17.25
C LYS A 71 14.89 -5.02 -17.77
N GLU A 72 15.75 -4.26 -17.15
CA GLU A 72 17.20 -4.22 -17.32
C GLU A 72 17.85 -5.29 -16.43
N SER A 73 18.53 -6.28 -17.05
CA SER A 73 19.40 -7.32 -16.46
C SER A 73 19.12 -7.82 -15.02
N PHE A 74 17.86 -7.85 -14.58
CA PHE A 74 17.47 -8.56 -13.37
C PHE A 74 17.71 -10.04 -13.63
N GLN A 75 18.87 -10.55 -13.16
CA GLN A 75 19.18 -11.97 -13.14
C GLN A 75 17.93 -12.73 -12.70
N VAL A 76 17.54 -13.75 -13.46
CA VAL A 76 16.33 -14.57 -13.27
C VAL A 76 16.18 -15.00 -11.80
N GLU A 77 17.31 -15.21 -11.12
CA GLU A 77 17.45 -15.46 -9.68
C GLU A 77 16.72 -14.45 -8.77
N LYS A 78 16.85 -13.14 -9.04
CA LYS A 78 16.18 -12.07 -8.29
C LYS A 78 14.67 -12.07 -8.53
N GLY A 79 14.25 -12.42 -9.74
CA GLY A 79 12.83 -12.59 -10.08
C GLY A 79 12.20 -13.77 -9.33
N ILE A 80 12.89 -14.92 -9.26
CA ILE A 80 12.42 -16.10 -8.53
C ILE A 80 12.30 -15.81 -7.02
N SER A 81 13.27 -15.09 -6.45
CA SER A 81 13.22 -14.66 -5.04
C SER A 81 12.02 -13.77 -4.76
N LEU A 82 11.69 -12.84 -5.67
CA LEU A 82 10.52 -11.97 -5.55
C LEU A 82 9.20 -12.75 -5.68
N VAL A 83 9.13 -13.73 -6.59
CA VAL A 83 7.96 -14.61 -6.72
C VAL A 83 7.76 -15.44 -5.46
N LEU A 84 8.83 -15.98 -4.88
CA LEU A 84 8.78 -16.71 -3.60
C LEU A 84 8.37 -15.82 -2.43
N PHE A 85 8.85 -14.58 -2.41
CA PHE A 85 8.43 -13.58 -1.42
C PHE A 85 6.94 -13.25 -1.55
N LEU A 86 6.46 -12.98 -2.77
CA LEU A 86 5.04 -12.75 -3.05
C LEU A 86 4.18 -13.96 -2.69
N TRP A 87 4.66 -15.17 -2.98
CA TRP A 87 3.98 -16.41 -2.60
C TRP A 87 3.86 -16.55 -1.08
N GLY A 88 4.93 -16.26 -0.34
CA GLY A 88 4.93 -16.24 1.12
C GLY A 88 3.99 -15.17 1.70
N PHE A 89 4.02 -13.96 1.11
CA PHE A 89 3.18 -12.84 1.51
C PHE A 89 1.69 -13.16 1.32
N VAL A 90 1.31 -13.68 0.15
CA VAL A 90 -0.07 -14.10 -0.14
C VAL A 90 -0.54 -15.20 0.83
N SER A 91 0.33 -16.17 1.15
CA SER A 91 0.01 -17.24 2.09
C SER A 91 -0.24 -16.72 3.52
N TYR A 92 0.59 -15.78 3.98
CA TYR A 92 0.42 -15.14 5.29
C TYR A 92 -0.90 -14.35 5.38
N PHE A 93 -1.16 -13.49 4.39
CA PHE A 93 -2.39 -12.70 4.34
C PHE A 93 -3.63 -13.59 4.24
N TYR A 94 -3.59 -14.66 3.45
CA TYR A 94 -4.72 -15.60 3.37
C TYR A 94 -5.06 -16.24 4.73
N GLY A 95 -4.04 -16.54 5.54
CA GLY A 95 -4.21 -16.99 6.93
C GLY A 95 -4.85 -15.93 7.82
N GLU A 96 -4.34 -14.70 7.78
CA GLU A 96 -4.83 -13.58 8.59
C GLU A 96 -6.29 -13.21 8.24
N PHE A 97 -6.64 -13.14 6.96
CA PHE A 97 -8.01 -12.87 6.50
C PHE A 97 -9.00 -13.97 6.90
N LYS A 98 -8.55 -15.23 6.90
CA LYS A 98 -9.39 -16.38 7.30
C LYS A 98 -9.65 -16.37 8.80
N GLU A 99 -8.64 -16.05 9.61
CA GLU A 99 -8.77 -15.91 11.06
C GLU A 99 -9.59 -14.67 11.43
N ALA A 100 -9.39 -13.54 10.75
CA ALA A 100 -10.21 -12.32 10.93
C ALA A 100 -11.70 -12.57 10.62
N LYS A 101 -12.00 -13.32 9.54
CA LYS A 101 -13.39 -13.75 9.24
C LYS A 101 -13.96 -14.69 10.30
N LYS A 102 -13.12 -15.52 10.94
CA LYS A 102 -13.54 -16.43 12.00
C LYS A 102 -13.87 -15.65 13.28
N MET A 103 -13.01 -14.71 13.68
CA MET A 103 -13.25 -13.82 14.82
C MET A 103 -14.50 -12.94 14.64
N MET A 104 -14.73 -12.38 13.44
CA MET A 104 -15.96 -11.61 13.17
C MET A 104 -17.23 -12.47 13.27
N ARG A 105 -17.17 -13.75 12.88
CA ARG A 105 -18.31 -14.66 13.04
C ARG A 105 -18.56 -14.99 14.52
N THR A 106 -17.49 -15.26 15.28
CA THR A 106 -17.59 -15.54 16.72
C THR A 106 -18.14 -14.34 17.50
N ASN A 107 -17.70 -13.11 17.19
CA ASN A 107 -18.15 -11.91 17.89
C ASN A 107 -19.65 -11.63 17.66
N ARG A 108 -20.11 -11.78 16.40
CA ARG A 108 -21.54 -11.67 16.07
C ARG A 108 -22.42 -12.72 16.75
N VAL A 109 -21.91 -13.94 16.91
CA VAL A 109 -22.65 -15.01 17.60
C VAL A 109 -22.76 -14.69 19.10
N SER A 110 -21.69 -14.22 19.75
CA SER A 110 -21.74 -13.80 21.16
C SER A 110 -22.66 -12.60 21.42
N GLU A 111 -22.75 -11.62 20.51
CA GLU A 111 -23.67 -10.49 20.66
C GLU A 111 -25.15 -10.91 20.54
N THR A 112 -25.48 -11.88 19.68
CA THR A 112 -26.85 -12.43 19.59
C THR A 112 -27.22 -13.28 20.81
N GLU A 113 -26.28 -14.03 21.38
CA GLU A 113 -26.55 -14.88 22.56
C GLU A 113 -26.69 -14.02 23.84
N LEU A 114 -25.94 -12.92 23.96
CA LEU A 114 -26.08 -11.93 25.06
C LEU A 114 -27.38 -11.11 24.98
N ALA A 115 -27.89 -10.85 23.76
CA ALA A 115 -29.17 -10.16 23.57
C ALA A 115 -30.37 -11.05 23.89
N GLU A 116 -30.27 -12.36 23.64
CA GLU A 116 -31.32 -13.33 23.95
C GLU A 116 -31.41 -13.60 25.47
N ASP A 117 -30.26 -13.81 26.14
CA ASP A 117 -30.19 -14.04 27.60
C ASP A 117 -30.70 -12.82 28.42
N ASN A 118 -30.31 -11.60 28.04
CA ASN A 118 -30.75 -10.39 28.75
C ASN A 118 -32.24 -10.03 28.51
N SER A 119 -32.88 -10.64 27.52
CA SER A 119 -34.32 -10.47 27.25
C SER A 119 -35.21 -11.48 28.00
N ILE A 120 -34.63 -12.57 28.49
CA ILE A 120 -35.31 -13.59 29.30
C ILE A 120 -35.31 -13.21 30.79
N HIS A 121 -34.39 -12.33 31.22
CA HIS A 121 -34.22 -11.96 32.63
C HIS A 121 -34.69 -10.52 32.99
N ALA A 122 -35.38 -9.82 32.07
CA ALA A 122 -36.00 -8.53 32.37
C ALA A 122 -37.29 -8.74 33.22
N PRO A 123 -37.47 -8.00 34.34
CA PRO A 123 -38.62 -8.15 35.24
C PRO A 123 -39.93 -7.64 34.65
#